data_AF-A0AA39VVX8-F1
#
_entry.id   AF-A0AA39VVX8-F1
#
_cell.length_a   1.000
_cell.length_b   1.000
_cell.length_c   1.000
_cell.angle_alpha   90.00
_cell.angle_beta   90.00
_cell.angle_gamma   90.00
#
_symmetry.space_group_name_H-M   'P 1'
#
loop_
_entity.id
_entity.type
_entity.pdbx_description
1 polymer ?
#
loop_
_entity_poly.entity_id
_entity_poly.type
_entity_poly.pdbx_seq_one_letter_code
_entity_poly.pdbx_strand_id
1 'polypeptide(L)' 'MDEQIELWHERLGHMNFRDLRTLGKFNCVRGLPKLGKKANGICGPCQQGKQTKSMHKKGKYLTTKEPS' A
#
# COMPACT_ATOMS: atom_id res chain seq x y z
N MET A 1 0.24 -3.42 21.23
CA MET A 1 -0.92 -3.73 20.35
C MET A 1 -0.64 -3.29 18.92
N ASP A 2 -0.22 -2.05 18.70
CA ASP A 2 0.17 -1.55 17.37
C ASP A 2 1.44 -2.20 16.81
N GLU A 3 2.41 -2.59 17.64
CA GLU A 3 3.64 -3.27 17.20
C GLU A 3 3.38 -4.61 16.51
N GLN A 4 2.36 -5.35 16.95
CA GLN A 4 2.01 -6.64 16.34
C GLN A 4 1.32 -6.45 14.99
N ILE A 5 0.62 -5.32 14.81
CA ILE A 5 0.04 -4.93 13.53
C ILE A 5 1.15 -4.56 12.54
N GLU A 6 2.16 -3.79 12.97
CA GLU A 6 3.31 -3.44 12.13
C GLU A 6 4.12 -4.65 11.71
N LEU A 7 4.43 -5.55 12.64
CA LEU A 7 5.19 -6.76 12.34
C LEU A 7 4.50 -7.62 11.27
N TRP A 8 3.18 -7.81 11.39
CA TRP A 8 2.43 -8.59 10.41
C TRP A 8 2.18 -7.83 9.10
N HIS A 9 2.10 -6.50 9.16
CA HIS A 9 2.07 -5.65 7.97
C HIS A 9 3.33 -5.84 7.13
N GLU A 10 4.52 -5.83 7.75
CA GLU A 10 5.80 -6.06 7.08
C GLU A 10 5.93 -7.51 6.57
N ARG A 11 5.62 -8.50 7.42
CA ARG A 11 5.71 -9.94 7.06
C ARG A 11 4.84 -10.33 5.87
N LEU A 12 3.71 -9.65 5.67
CA LEU A 12 2.77 -9.91 4.57
C LEU A 12 2.96 -8.93 3.39
N GLY A 13 4.14 -8.32 3.27
CA GLY A 13 4.51 -7.52 2.11
C GLY A 13 3.81 -6.17 2.08
N HIS A 14 3.76 -5.48 3.22
CA HIS A 14 3.19 -4.14 3.32
C HIS A 14 1.70 -4.03 2.96
N MET A 15 0.93 -5.09 3.26
CA MET A 15 -0.51 -5.17 3.03
C MET A 15 -1.29 -4.09 3.80
N ASN A 16 -2.42 -3.65 3.25
CA ASN A 16 -3.29 -2.68 3.90
C ASN A 16 -3.72 -3.13 5.32
N PHE A 17 -3.61 -2.24 6.30
CA PHE A 17 -4.03 -2.49 7.69
C PHE A 17 -5.48 -2.94 7.82
N ARG A 18 -6.37 -2.46 6.93
CA ARG A 18 -7.77 -2.88 6.90
C ARG A 18 -7.90 -4.36 6.55
N ASP A 19 -7.18 -4.81 5.54
CA ASP A 19 -7.21 -6.20 5.07
C ASP A 19 -6.51 -7.11 6.07
N LEU A 20 -5.38 -6.66 6.63
CA LEU A 20 -4.68 -7.37 7.69
C LEU A 20 -5.58 -7.66 8.90
N ARG A 21 -6.40 -6.68 9.32
CA ARG A 21 -7.39 -6.88 10.39
C ARG A 21 -8.47 -7.89 10.00
N THR A 22 -8.94 -7.85 8.75
CA THR A 22 -9.90 -8.82 8.22
C THR A 22 -9.33 -10.24 8.32
N LEU A 23 -8.08 -10.46 7.90
CA LEU A 23 -7.42 -11.76 8.01
C LEU A 23 -7.30 -12.24 9.47
N GLY A 24 -6.92 -11.36 10.40
CA GLY A 24 -6.83 -11.68 11.83
C GLY A 24 -8.19 -11.97 12.45
N LYS A 25 -9.26 -11.31 11.99
CA LYS A 25 -10.63 -11.56 12.44
C LYS A 25 -11.14 -12.92 11.99
N PHE A 26 -10.84 -13.31 10.74
CA PHE A 26 -11.30 -14.57 10.16
C PHE A 26 -10.32 -15.74 10.35
N ASN A 27 -9.21 -15.53 11.06
CA ASN A 27 -8.15 -16.53 11.26
C ASN A 27 -7.64 -17.13 9.93
N CYS A 28 -7.60 -16.33 8.86
CA CYS A 28 -7.20 -16.80 7.53
C CYS A 28 -5.70 -17.14 7.43
N VAL A 29 -4.89 -16.65 8.38
CA VAL A 29 -3.44 -16.86 8.42
C VAL A 29 -3.10 -17.57 9.73
N ARG A 30 -2.46 -18.74 9.62
CA ARG A 30 -2.03 -19.52 10.78
C ARG A 30 -1.03 -18.71 11.61
N GLY A 31 -1.29 -18.58 12.91
CA GLY A 31 -0.43 -17.86 13.84
C GLY A 31 -0.62 -16.34 13.85
N LEU A 32 -1.49 -15.79 13.01
CA LEU A 32 -1.88 -14.37 13.07
C LEU A 32 -2.83 -14.15 14.26
N PRO A 33 -2.43 -13.36 15.26
CA PRO A 33 -3.29 -13.02 16.39
C PRO A 33 -4.44 -12.09 15.95
N LYS A 34 -5.47 -11.96 16.79
CA LYS A 34 -6.52 -10.96 16.58
C LYS A 34 -5.95 -9.56 16.78
N LEU A 35 -5.82 -8.82 15.68
CA LEU A 35 -5.24 -7.49 15.67
C LEU A 35 -6.28 -6.42 16.04
N GLY A 36 -5.85 -5.46 16.85
CA GLY A 36 -6.66 -4.30 17.27
C GLY A 36 -6.87 -3.25 16.16
N LYS A 37 -7.44 -2.10 16.53
CA LYS A 37 -7.56 -0.96 15.62
C LYS A 37 -6.26 -0.15 15.64
N LYS A 38 -5.49 -0.20 14.55
CA LYS A 38 -4.49 0.85 14.27
C LYS A 38 -5.20 2.09 13.72
N ALA A 39 -4.67 3.29 14.00
CA ALA A 39 -5.10 4.50 13.32
C ALA A 39 -5.00 4.29 11.80
N ASN A 40 -5.98 4.81 11.04
CA ASN A 40 -6.13 4.60 9.59
C ASN A 40 -5.03 5.26 8.73
N GLY A 41 -3.81 5.41 9.25
CA GLY A 41 -2.66 5.95 8.54
C GLY A 41 -2.11 4.98 7.51
N ILE A 42 -1.60 5.53 6.42
CA ILE A 42 -0.82 4.80 5.42
C ILE A 42 0.62 4.73 5.94
N CYS A 43 1.24 3.57 5.84
CA CYS A 43 2.66 3.40 6.13
C CYS A 43 3.50 4.23 5.13
N GLY A 44 4.50 4.97 5.60
CA GLY A 44 5.30 5.88 4.77
C GLY A 44 5.89 5.22 3.51
N PRO A 45 6.60 4.09 3.65
CA PRO A 45 7.04 3.26 2.52
C PRO A 45 5.90 2.87 1.57
N CYS A 46 4.72 2.49 2.07
CA CYS A 46 3.58 2.16 1.22
C CYS A 46 3.07 3.35 0.44
N GLN A 47 3.05 4.54 1.05
CA GLN A 47 2.63 5.77 0.40
C GLN A 47 3.59 6.13 -0.74
N GLN A 48 4.90 6.00 -0.50
CA GLN A 48 5.92 6.22 -1.52
C GLN A 48 5.88 5.15 -2.62
N GLY A 49 5.64 3.88 -2.26
CA GLY A 49 5.57 2.78 -3.24
C GLY A 49 4.31 2.80 -4.11
N LYS A 50 3.19 3.34 -3.60
CA LYS A 50 1.92 3.43 -4.34
C LYS A 50 1.71 4.77 -5.06
N GLN A 51 2.70 5.67 -5.04
CA GLN A 51 2.59 6.95 -5.74
C GLN A 51 2.52 6.72 -7.26
N THR A 52 1.47 7.24 -7.90
CA THR A 52 1.41 7.31 -9.35
C THR A 52 2.32 8.42 -9.84
N LYS A 53 3.07 8.16 -10.93
CA LYS A 53 3.86 9.21 -11.58
C LYS A 53 2.92 10.35 -11.96
N SER A 54 3.33 11.58 -11.66
CA SER A 54 2.61 12.76 -12.13
C SER A 54 2.57 12.73 -13.66
N MET A 55 1.44 13.18 -14.21
CA MET A 55 1.29 13.27 -15.66
C MET A 55 2.37 14.19 -16.21
N HIS A 56 3.09 13.73 -17.25
CA HIS A 56 4.04 14.58 -17.94
C HIS A 56 3.29 15.78 -18.51
N LYS A 57 3.83 16.98 -18.28
CA LYS A 57 3.26 18.19 -18.89
C LYS A 57 3.32 18.02 -20.40
N LYS A 58 2.19 18.23 -21.08
CA LYS A 58 2.18 18.30 -22.54
C LYS A 58 3.17 19.39 -22.96
N GLY A 59 4.27 18.98 -23.60
CA GLY A 59 5.20 19.91 -24.22
C GLY A 59 4.46 20.71 -25.29
N LYS A 60 4.69 22.02 -25.36
CA LYS A 60 4.12 22.86 -26.42
C LYS A 60 4.66 22.51 -27.82
N TYR A 61 5.73 21.73 -27.87
CA TYR A 61 6.38 21.24 -29.07
C TYR A 61 6.11 19.74 -29.22
N LEU A 62 5.40 19.35 -30.29
CA LEU A 62 5.35 17.96 -30.74
C LEU A 62 6.66 17.70 -31.50
N THR A 63 7.58 16.93 -30.93
CA THR A 63 8.86 16.57 -31.59
C THR A 63 8.72 15.41 -32.57
N THR A 64 7.58 14.72 -32.58
CA THR A 64 7.29 13.66 -33.53
C THR A 64 6.58 14.26 -34.74
N LYS A 65 7.24 14.21 -35.91
CA LYS A 65 6.55 14.39 -37.19
C LYS A 65 5.79 13.11 -37.50
N GLU A 66 4.52 13.23 -37.92
CA GLU A 66 3.78 12.08 -38.45
C GLU A 66 4.50 11.55 -39.70
N PRO A 67 4.72 10.22 -39.82
CA PRO A 67 5.28 9.65 -41.03
C PRO A 67 4.26 9.77 -42.17
N SER A 68 4.74 10.23 -43.33
CA SER A 68 3.98 10.36 -44.57
C SER A 68 3.67 9.02 -45.22
#